data_AF-A0A930JD59-F1
#
_entry.id   AF-A0A930JD59-F1
#
_cell.length_a   1.000
_cell.length_b   1.000
_cell.length_c   1.000
_cell.angle_alpha   90.00
_cell.angle_beta   90.00
_cell.angle_gamma   90.00
#
_symmetry.space_group_name_H-M   'P 1'
#
loop_
_entity.id
_entity.type
_entity.pdbx_description
1 polymer ?
#
loop_
_entity_poly.entity_id
_entity_poly.type
_entity_poly.pdbx_seq_one_letter_code
_entity_poly.pdbx_strand_id
1 'polypeptide(L)'
;MKKKTILLIIFSVILIGAIIWCVNAPYREVNLNDNLETIQKSESCISVHELYKDKDWDTMIVIKPYDKRTASDERIDMGYAGDRAAILDNTLFDSICTLLFIKGNKLVAFSSIYRNVIDFSSLSKTTYKAADKIQIINKFATDC
;
A
#
# COMPACT_ATOMS: atom_id res chain seq x y z
N MET A 1 10.49 -0.94 -49.77
CA MET A 1 11.29 -0.68 -48.55
C MET A 1 10.70 0.44 -47.67
N LYS A 2 10.26 1.58 -48.22
CA LYS A 2 9.72 2.73 -47.45
C LYS A 2 8.57 2.43 -46.47
N LYS A 3 7.58 1.60 -46.84
CA LYS A 3 6.45 1.25 -45.95
C LYS A 3 6.86 0.50 -44.68
N LYS A 4 7.84 -0.43 -44.78
CA LYS A 4 8.33 -1.19 -43.62
C LYS A 4 9.09 -0.29 -42.64
N THR A 5 9.88 0.66 -43.16
CA THR A 5 10.59 1.65 -42.34
C THR A 5 9.64 2.60 -41.63
N ILE A 6 8.59 3.09 -42.31
CA ILE A 6 7.57 3.94 -41.69
C ILE A 6 6.81 3.20 -40.59
N LEU A 7 6.45 1.93 -40.81
CA LEU A 7 5.78 1.10 -39.79
C LEU A 7 6.67 0.91 -38.56
N LEU A 8 7.98 0.69 -38.77
CA LEU A 8 8.97 0.57 -37.69
C LEU A 8 9.08 1.86 -36.88
N ILE A 9 9.10 3.02 -37.53
CA ILE A 9 9.15 4.32 -36.84
C ILE A 9 7.90 4.52 -35.97
N ILE A 10 6.71 4.24 -36.51
CA ILE A 10 5.45 4.34 -35.75
C ILE A 10 5.47 3.42 -34.54
N PHE A 11 5.89 2.16 -34.72
CA PHE A 11 5.98 1.20 -33.63
C PHE A 11 6.95 1.64 -32.54
N SER A 12 8.13 2.16 -32.92
CA SER A 12 9.12 2.70 -31.98
C SER A 12 8.58 3.89 -31.18
N VAL A 13 7.84 4.80 -31.82
CA VAL A 13 7.23 5.95 -31.13
C VAL A 13 6.18 5.50 -30.11
N ILE A 14 5.32 4.53 -30.48
CA ILE A 14 4.32 3.96 -29.56
C ILE A 14 5.01 3.27 -28.38
N LEU A 15 6.07 2.51 -28.64
CA LEU A 15 6.82 1.80 -27.61
C LEU A 15 7.46 2.78 -26.61
N ILE A 16 8.09 3.85 -27.10
CA ILE A 16 8.69 4.90 -26.26
C ILE A 16 7.60 5.59 -25.42
N GLY A 17 6.45 5.91 -26.02
CA GLY A 17 5.31 6.49 -25.30
C GLY A 17 4.81 5.60 -24.16
N ALA A 18 4.70 4.29 -24.41
CA ALA A 18 4.30 3.31 -23.39
C ALA A 18 5.34 3.20 -22.25
N ILE A 19 6.64 3.23 -22.56
CA ILE A 19 7.71 3.21 -21.55
C ILE A 19 7.65 4.45 -20.66
N ILE A 20 7.51 5.65 -21.25
CA ILE A 20 7.41 6.91 -20.49
C ILE A 20 6.18 6.88 -19.56
N TRP A 21 5.05 6.37 -20.05
CA TRP A 21 3.84 6.22 -19.24
C TRP A 21 4.04 5.27 -18.05
N CYS A 22 4.72 4.14 -18.27
CA CYS A 22 5.03 3.20 -17.19
C CYS A 22 6.01 3.76 -16.16
N VAL A 23 7.03 4.53 -16.59
CA VAL A 23 8.04 5.12 -15.68
C VAL A 23 7.44 6.25 -14.83
N ASN A 24 6.49 7.01 -15.39
CA ASN A 24 5.86 8.13 -14.68
C ASN A 24 4.58 7.73 -13.92
N ALA A 25 4.28 6.43 -13.79
CA ALA A 25 3.17 5.99 -12.98
C ALA A 25 3.43 6.38 -11.51
N PRO A 26 2.56 7.18 -10.88
CA PRO A 26 2.78 7.62 -9.51
C PRO A 26 2.71 6.42 -8.56
N TYR A 27 3.47 6.50 -7.47
CA TYR A 27 3.35 5.58 -6.35
C TYR A 27 1.90 5.49 -5.89
N ARG A 28 1.51 4.30 -5.44
CA ARG A 28 0.18 4.07 -4.84
C ARG A 28 0.14 4.45 -3.36
N GLU A 29 1.10 5.23 -2.88
CA GLU A 29 1.16 5.68 -1.50
C GLU A 29 0.02 6.66 -1.21
N VAL A 30 -0.67 6.44 -0.09
CA VAL A 30 -1.74 7.31 0.39
C VAL A 30 -1.41 7.78 1.81
N ASN A 31 -1.73 9.03 2.11
CA ASN A 31 -1.60 9.58 3.44
C ASN A 31 -2.90 9.35 4.22
N LEU A 32 -2.81 8.67 5.37
CA LEU A 32 -3.96 8.35 6.20
C LEU A 32 -4.10 9.27 7.43
N ASN A 33 -3.21 10.23 7.64
CA ASN A 33 -3.13 11.01 8.89
C ASN A 33 -4.48 11.62 9.31
N ASP A 34 -5.22 12.21 8.38
CA ASP A 34 -6.51 12.86 8.69
C ASP A 34 -7.58 11.83 9.13
N ASN A 35 -7.63 10.67 8.46
CA ASN A 35 -8.52 9.57 8.84
C ASN A 35 -8.14 9.03 10.21
N LEU A 36 -6.85 8.86 10.46
CA LEU A 36 -6.30 8.35 11.71
C LEU A 36 -6.60 9.30 12.88
N GLU A 37 -6.47 10.62 12.70
CA GLU A 37 -6.82 11.61 13.71
C GLU A 37 -8.32 11.56 14.06
N THR A 38 -9.17 11.34 13.06
CA THR A 38 -10.62 11.20 13.27
C THR A 38 -10.94 9.92 14.04
N ILE A 39 -10.34 8.78 13.66
CA ILE A 39 -10.58 7.48 14.29
C ILE A 39 -10.12 7.48 15.76
N GLN A 40 -8.97 8.09 16.05
CA GLN A 40 -8.42 8.20 17.41
C GLN A 40 -9.39 8.84 18.41
N LYS A 41 -10.26 9.76 17.96
CA LYS A 41 -11.23 10.45 18.82
C LYS A 41 -12.41 9.56 19.24
N SER A 42 -12.61 8.42 18.58
CA SER A 42 -13.79 7.58 18.80
C SER A 42 -13.62 6.51 19.88
N GLU A 43 -12.38 6.18 20.27
CA GLU A 43 -12.00 5.05 21.16
C GLU A 43 -12.85 3.79 20.97
N SER A 44 -13.32 3.52 19.75
CA SER A 44 -14.28 2.46 19.46
C SER A 44 -13.72 1.48 18.43
N CYS A 45 -14.24 0.24 18.43
CA CYS A 45 -13.90 -0.72 17.40
C CYS A 45 -14.42 -0.24 16.04
N ILE A 46 -13.51 0.06 15.14
CA ILE A 46 -13.79 0.42 13.76
C ILE A 46 -13.53 -0.75 12.83
N SER A 47 -14.25 -0.80 11.72
CA SER A 47 -13.89 -1.67 10.61
C SER A 47 -12.55 -1.24 10.03
N VAL A 48 -11.66 -2.15 9.66
CA VAL A 48 -10.38 -1.83 9.02
C VAL A 48 -10.60 -1.02 7.73
N HIS A 49 -11.74 -1.22 7.06
CA HIS A 49 -12.14 -0.42 5.90
C HIS A 49 -12.18 1.08 6.18
N GLU A 50 -12.45 1.49 7.42
CA GLU A 50 -12.55 2.89 7.80
C GLU A 50 -11.21 3.63 7.68
N LEU A 51 -10.08 2.92 7.67
CA LEU A 51 -8.75 3.51 7.48
C LEU A 51 -8.60 4.15 6.09
N TYR A 52 -9.15 3.52 5.05
CA TYR A 52 -9.02 3.98 3.66
C TYR A 52 -10.28 3.66 2.85
N LYS A 53 -11.07 4.69 2.51
CA LYS A 53 -12.39 4.52 1.86
C LYS A 53 -12.42 4.90 0.39
N ASP A 54 -11.39 5.57 -0.12
CA ASP A 54 -11.41 6.19 -1.45
C ASP A 54 -11.42 5.17 -2.60
N LYS A 55 -11.05 3.92 -2.32
CA LYS A 55 -11.02 2.84 -3.30
C LYS A 55 -11.59 1.55 -2.71
N ASP A 56 -12.03 0.68 -3.60
CA ASP A 56 -12.46 -0.67 -3.26
C ASP A 56 -11.25 -1.60 -3.07
N TRP A 57 -11.20 -2.25 -1.90
CA TRP A 57 -10.20 -3.25 -1.50
C TRP A 57 -10.85 -4.20 -0.49
N ASP A 58 -10.28 -5.40 -0.32
CA ASP A 58 -10.88 -6.46 0.52
C ASP A 58 -9.99 -6.90 1.67
N THR A 59 -8.68 -6.67 1.57
CA THR A 59 -7.69 -7.17 2.51
C THR A 59 -6.68 -6.08 2.86
N MET A 60 -6.43 -5.87 4.15
CA MET A 60 -5.29 -5.11 4.64
C MET A 60 -4.18 -6.08 5.06
N ILE A 61 -2.94 -5.78 4.65
CA ILE A 61 -1.75 -6.48 5.14
C ILE A 61 -0.90 -5.48 5.93
N VAL A 62 -0.49 -5.87 7.13
CA VAL A 62 0.37 -5.08 8.01
C VAL A 62 1.80 -5.58 7.88
N ILE A 63 2.67 -4.76 7.28
CA ILE A 63 4.11 -4.98 7.28
C ILE A 63 4.67 -4.29 8.51
N LYS A 64 5.09 -5.11 9.47
CA LYS A 64 5.74 -4.64 10.70
C LYS A 64 7.19 -4.21 10.41
N PRO A 65 7.80 -3.38 11.27
CA PRO A 65 9.22 -3.08 11.15
C PRO A 65 10.05 -4.36 11.01
N TYR A 66 11.05 -4.34 10.13
CA TYR A 66 11.93 -5.47 9.83
C TYR A 66 11.27 -6.71 9.19
N ASP A 67 9.97 -6.69 8.87
CA ASP A 67 9.28 -7.79 8.19
C ASP A 67 9.49 -7.76 6.67
N LYS A 68 10.74 -8.01 6.26
CA LYS A 68 11.12 -8.11 4.84
C LYS A 68 10.39 -9.22 4.11
N ARG A 69 10.05 -10.31 4.82
CA ARG A 69 9.40 -11.49 4.23
C ARG A 69 8.01 -11.13 3.69
N THR A 70 7.23 -10.39 4.46
CA THR A 70 5.89 -9.94 4.02
C THR A 70 6.01 -8.87 2.94
N ALA A 71 6.96 -7.94 3.06
CA ALA A 71 7.22 -6.90 2.04
C ALA A 71 7.68 -7.47 0.69
N SER A 72 8.42 -8.58 0.69
CA SER A 72 8.90 -9.25 -0.52
C SER A 72 7.96 -10.34 -1.05
N ASP A 73 6.72 -10.47 -0.54
CA ASP A 73 5.82 -11.53 -1.01
C ASP A 73 5.44 -11.30 -2.48
N GLU A 74 5.91 -12.21 -3.35
CA GLU A 74 5.68 -12.18 -4.80
C GLU A 74 4.24 -12.54 -5.17
N ARG A 75 3.46 -13.10 -4.24
CA ARG A 75 2.02 -13.35 -4.44
C ARG A 75 1.21 -12.05 -4.51
N ILE A 76 1.76 -10.94 -4.01
CA ILE A 76 1.16 -9.61 -4.11
C ILE A 76 1.60 -8.97 -5.43
N ASP A 77 0.65 -8.71 -6.31
CA ASP A 77 0.85 -7.89 -7.51
C ASP A 77 0.96 -6.41 -7.10
N MET A 78 2.21 -5.97 -6.92
CA MET A 78 2.54 -4.58 -6.56
C MET A 78 2.31 -3.60 -7.73
N GLY A 79 2.11 -4.07 -8.96
CA GLY A 79 2.14 -3.22 -10.15
C GLY A 79 3.55 -2.71 -10.51
N TYR A 80 3.61 -1.74 -11.44
CA TYR A 80 4.84 -1.32 -12.12
C TYR A 80 5.52 -0.06 -11.55
N ALA A 81 4.96 0.61 -10.55
CA ALA A 81 5.37 1.96 -10.13
C ALA A 81 6.55 2.01 -9.11
N GLY A 82 7.30 0.92 -8.94
CA GLY A 82 8.36 0.87 -7.92
C GLY A 82 7.87 0.78 -6.47
N ASP A 83 6.55 0.62 -6.25
CA ASP A 83 5.93 0.49 -4.93
C ASP A 83 6.64 -0.54 -4.03
N ARG A 84 7.07 -1.68 -4.62
CA ARG A 84 7.80 -2.72 -3.88
C ARG A 84 9.11 -2.24 -3.28
N ALA A 85 9.86 -1.38 -3.98
CA ALA A 85 11.13 -0.87 -3.47
C ALA A 85 10.90 0.06 -2.27
N ALA A 86 9.93 0.98 -2.38
CA ALA A 86 9.55 1.87 -1.27
C ALA A 86 9.05 1.07 -0.04
N ILE A 87 8.19 0.07 -0.25
CA ILE A 87 7.70 -0.81 0.81
C ILE A 87 8.85 -1.59 1.47
N LEU A 88 9.82 -2.07 0.69
CA LEU A 88 10.99 -2.77 1.22
C LEU A 88 11.90 -1.83 2.03
N ASP A 89 12.13 -0.61 1.55
CA ASP A 89 12.95 0.39 2.24
C ASP A 89 12.35 0.74 3.60
N ASN A 90 11.03 0.86 3.69
CA ASN A 90 10.32 1.07 4.96
C ASN A 90 10.63 0.01 6.02
N THR A 91 10.90 -1.24 5.62
CA THR A 91 11.22 -2.32 6.57
C THR A 91 12.57 -2.12 7.27
N LEU A 92 13.41 -1.21 6.80
CA LEU A 92 14.70 -0.88 7.42
C LEU A 92 14.55 0.02 8.65
N PHE A 93 13.38 0.65 8.83
CA PHE A 93 13.12 1.60 9.90
C PHE A 93 12.24 0.96 10.99
N ASP A 94 12.73 0.94 12.24
CA ASP A 94 11.97 0.50 13.41
C ASP A 94 10.70 1.33 13.66
N SER A 95 10.69 2.56 13.16
CA SER A 95 9.68 3.57 13.39
C SER A 95 8.51 3.51 12.41
N ILE A 96 8.52 2.63 11.40
CA ILE A 96 7.50 2.60 10.34
C ILE A 96 6.77 1.24 10.32
N CYS A 97 5.45 1.30 10.32
CA CYS A 97 4.58 0.20 9.87
C CYS A 97 4.04 0.55 8.48
N THR A 98 4.06 -0.39 7.54
CA THR A 98 3.45 -0.18 6.23
C THR A 98 2.15 -0.96 6.13
N LEU A 99 1.06 -0.28 5.78
CA LEU A 99 -0.24 -0.90 5.52
C LEU A 99 -0.40 -1.06 4.02
N LEU A 100 -0.67 -2.29 3.55
CA LEU A 100 -1.04 -2.55 2.17
C LEU A 100 -2.55 -2.77 2.09
N PHE A 101 -3.20 -2.10 1.14
CA PHE A 101 -4.61 -2.31 0.82
C PHE A 101 -4.68 -3.11 -0.49
N ILE A 102 -5.22 -4.32 -0.42
CA ILE A 102 -5.21 -5.30 -1.51
C ILE A 102 -6.64 -5.59 -1.97
N LYS A 103 -6.83 -5.77 -3.28
CA LYS A 103 -8.04 -6.33 -3.88
C LYS A 103 -7.67 -7.63 -4.59
N GLY A 104 -8.19 -8.76 -4.11
CA GLY A 104 -7.74 -10.09 -4.54
C GLY A 104 -6.26 -10.30 -4.22
N ASN A 105 -5.38 -10.15 -5.21
CA ASN A 105 -3.93 -10.22 -5.05
C ASN A 105 -3.21 -8.92 -5.45
N LYS A 106 -3.94 -7.87 -5.86
CA LYS A 106 -3.37 -6.64 -6.41
C LYS A 106 -3.33 -5.53 -5.39
N LEU A 107 -2.18 -4.85 -5.28
CA LEU A 107 -2.01 -3.66 -4.47
C LEU A 107 -2.90 -2.52 -5.00
N VAL A 108 -3.81 -2.02 -4.19
CA VAL A 108 -4.66 -0.86 -4.51
C VAL A 108 -3.98 0.43 -4.05
N ALA A 109 -3.45 0.41 -2.83
CA ALA A 109 -2.73 1.49 -2.19
C ALA A 109 -1.83 0.94 -1.08
N PHE A 110 -0.83 1.72 -0.66
CA PHE A 110 -0.13 1.48 0.60
C PHE A 110 0.00 2.76 1.40
N SER A 111 0.26 2.65 2.70
CA SER A 111 0.57 3.80 3.53
C SER A 111 1.72 3.49 4.50
N SER A 112 2.69 4.38 4.55
CA SER A 112 3.82 4.33 5.47
C SER A 112 3.46 5.11 6.74
N ILE A 113 3.13 4.39 7.82
CA ILE A 113 2.68 4.99 9.07
C ILE A 113 3.81 4.98 10.08
N TYR A 114 4.17 6.17 10.57
CA TYR A 114 5.09 6.26 11.71
C TYR A 114 4.40 5.76 12.99
N ARG A 115 5.09 4.91 13.74
CA ARG A 115 4.60 4.30 14.97
C ARG A 115 4.32 5.31 16.09
N ASN A 116 4.93 6.50 16.03
CA ASN A 116 4.64 7.60 16.95
C ASN A 116 3.31 8.32 16.66
N VAL A 117 2.75 8.12 15.46
CA VAL A 117 1.38 8.52 15.08
C VAL A 117 0.44 7.43 15.56
N ILE A 118 0.53 6.24 14.97
CA ILE A 118 -0.15 5.02 15.42
C ILE A 118 0.77 3.82 15.20
N ASP A 119 0.92 3.00 16.24
CA ASP A 119 1.66 1.76 16.20
C ASP A 119 0.76 0.58 15.80
N PHE A 120 0.84 0.21 14.52
CA PHE A 120 0.18 -0.97 13.97
C PHE A 120 0.93 -2.28 14.23
N SER A 121 2.14 -2.24 14.81
CA SER A 121 2.91 -3.46 15.10
C SER A 121 2.30 -4.32 16.21
N SER A 122 1.42 -3.72 17.03
CA SER A 122 0.72 -4.37 18.15
C SER A 122 -0.46 -5.26 17.71
N LEU A 123 -0.89 -5.16 16.46
CA LEU A 123 -1.88 -6.06 15.88
C LEU A 123 -1.38 -7.51 15.87
N SER A 124 -2.22 -8.45 16.30
CA SER A 124 -1.85 -9.86 16.44
C SER A 124 -1.69 -10.58 15.11
N LYS A 125 -2.43 -10.15 14.07
CA LYS A 125 -2.41 -10.74 12.74
C LYS A 125 -1.58 -9.89 11.79
N THR A 126 -1.10 -10.52 10.72
CA THR A 126 -0.48 -9.82 9.58
C THR A 126 -1.52 -9.42 8.54
N THR A 127 -2.68 -10.08 8.52
CA THR A 127 -3.70 -9.92 7.48
C THR A 127 -5.07 -9.76 8.11
N TYR A 128 -5.80 -8.76 7.63
CA TYR A 128 -7.15 -8.41 8.07
C TYR A 128 -8.07 -8.28 6.86
N LYS A 129 -9.28 -8.80 6.94
CA LYS A 129 -10.33 -8.48 5.97
C LYS A 129 -10.79 -7.04 6.19
N ALA A 130 -11.27 -6.39 5.14
CA ALA A 130 -11.79 -5.03 5.21
C ALA A 130 -12.88 -4.88 6.28
N ALA A 131 -13.69 -5.93 6.53
CA ALA A 131 -14.74 -5.95 7.54
C ALA A 131 -14.27 -6.37 8.95
N ASP A 132 -13.02 -6.81 9.12
CA ASP A 132 -12.47 -7.09 10.45
C ASP A 132 -12.41 -5.79 11.25
N LYS A 133 -12.37 -5.89 12.58
CA LYS A 133 -12.39 -4.73 13.46
C LYS A 133 -11.08 -4.54 14.20
N ILE A 134 -10.69 -3.29 14.37
CA ILE A 134 -9.56 -2.88 15.18
C ILE A 134 -9.97 -1.67 16.03
N GLN A 135 -9.21 -1.40 17.07
CA GLN A 135 -9.37 -0.21 17.90
C GLN A 135 -8.02 0.49 18.06
N ILE A 136 -8.05 1.81 18.16
CA ILE A 136 -6.87 2.62 18.42
C ILE A 136 -6.95 3.14 19.86
N ILE A 137 -6.06 2.67 20.73
CA ILE A 137 -5.98 3.04 22.14
C ILE A 137 -4.58 3.58 22.42
N ASN A 138 -4.45 4.80 22.93
CA ASN A 138 -3.15 5.39 23.25
C ASN A 138 -2.14 5.30 22.09
N LYS A 139 -2.60 5.50 20.85
CA LYS A 139 -1.83 5.33 19.60
C LYS A 139 -1.43 3.89 19.26
N PHE A 140 -1.90 2.87 19.94
CA PHE A 140 -1.70 1.48 19.55
C PHE A 140 -2.92 0.96 18.81
N ALA A 141 -2.70 0.38 17.62
CA ALA A 141 -3.76 -0.39 16.97
C ALA A 141 -3.82 -1.78 17.60
N THR A 142 -5.00 -2.18 18.03
CA THR A 142 -5.28 -3.42 18.74
C THR A 142 -6.46 -4.15 18.10
N ASP A 143 -6.47 -5.47 18.21
CA ASP A 143 -7.57 -6.29 17.72
C ASP A 143 -8.85 -6.05 18.54
N CYS A 144 -9.96 -6.01 17.81
CA CYS A 144 -11.27 -6.36 18.33
C CYS A 144 -11.67 -7.74 17.76
#